data_AF-A0A4R3TK30-F1
#
_entry.id   AF-A0A4R3TK30-F1
#
_cell.length_a   1.000
_cell.length_b   1.000
_cell.length_c   1.000
_cell.angle_alpha   90.00
_cell.angle_beta   90.00
_cell.angle_gamma   90.00
#
_symmetry.space_group_name_H-M   'P 1'
#
loop_
_entity.id
_entity.type
_entity.pdbx_description
1 polymer ?
#
loop_
_entity_poly.entity_id
_entity_poly.type
_entity_poly.pdbx_seq_one_letter_code
_entity_poly.pdbx_strand_id
1 'polypeptide(L)'
;MKQTNNTRTIRPTKALVALVAVPALVVPAVAMAVQPMMYEKQVARHEESLVIQNPIGGVQNSKWYDYRINVNESQKELTSDLRRATDIEDQRDAWEEYGTELHKERGKYVSYMSKRGYRVPQVYFENL
;
A
#
# COMPACT_ATOMS: atom_id res chain seq x y z
N MET A 1 -56.07 -71.16 -38.83
CA MET A 1 -55.71 -69.93 -38.09
C MET A 1 -55.05 -68.94 -39.05
N LYS A 2 -55.67 -67.79 -39.29
CA LYS A 2 -54.99 -66.48 -39.47
C LYS A 2 -56.06 -65.39 -39.47
N GLN A 3 -55.92 -64.46 -38.52
CA GLN A 3 -56.87 -63.39 -38.21
C GLN A 3 -56.71 -62.18 -39.13
N THR A 4 -57.82 -61.47 -39.27
CA THR A 4 -58.06 -60.20 -39.96
C THR A 4 -57.64 -58.97 -39.15
N ASN A 5 -57.12 -57.98 -39.88
CA ASN A 5 -57.20 -56.50 -39.76
C ASN A 5 -57.51 -55.85 -38.40
N ASN A 6 -56.69 -54.86 -37.99
CA ASN A 6 -57.25 -53.58 -37.54
C ASN A 6 -56.26 -52.41 -37.61
N THR A 7 -56.77 -51.27 -38.07
CA THR A 7 -56.11 -49.97 -38.24
C THR A 7 -56.15 -49.19 -36.92
N ARG A 8 -55.07 -48.49 -36.54
CA ARG A 8 -55.25 -47.24 -35.77
C ARG A 8 -54.09 -46.25 -35.86
N THR A 9 -54.53 -45.03 -36.06
CA THR A 9 -53.82 -43.78 -36.37
C THR A 9 -53.12 -43.16 -35.16
N ILE A 10 -52.12 -42.35 -35.50
CA ILE A 10 -51.13 -41.59 -34.73
C ILE A 10 -51.72 -40.71 -33.61
N ARG A 11 -51.00 -40.59 -32.49
CA ARG A 11 -51.09 -39.46 -31.55
C ARG A 11 -49.68 -38.85 -31.36
N PRO A 12 -49.50 -37.52 -31.50
CA PRO A 12 -48.23 -36.86 -31.24
C PRO A 12 -48.18 -36.45 -29.76
N THR A 13 -47.08 -36.78 -29.07
CA THR A 13 -46.88 -36.29 -27.70
C THR A 13 -45.42 -35.91 -27.47
N LYS A 14 -45.21 -34.59 -27.58
CA LYS A 14 -44.27 -33.76 -26.82
C LYS A 14 -42.78 -34.07 -27.02
N ALA A 15 -42.17 -33.29 -27.90
CA ALA A 15 -40.73 -33.05 -27.91
C ALA A 15 -40.30 -32.57 -26.52
N LEU A 16 -39.45 -33.35 -25.85
CA LEU A 16 -38.69 -32.91 -24.69
C LEU A 16 -37.36 -32.36 -25.21
N VAL A 17 -37.28 -31.04 -25.36
CA VAL A 17 -36.01 -30.34 -25.49
C VAL A 17 -35.34 -30.41 -24.12
N ALA A 18 -34.30 -31.24 -24.00
CA ALA A 18 -33.44 -31.24 -22.82
C ALA A 18 -32.55 -29.99 -22.87
N LEU A 19 -32.89 -28.98 -22.08
CA LEU A 19 -32.05 -27.81 -21.85
C LEU A 19 -30.94 -28.22 -20.88
N VAL A 20 -29.71 -28.34 -21.37
CA VAL A 20 -28.51 -28.55 -20.56
C VAL A 20 -28.26 -27.28 -19.73
N ALA A 21 -28.53 -27.34 -18.43
CA ALA A 21 -28.18 -26.27 -17.50
C ALA A 21 -26.68 -26.33 -17.18
N VAL A 22 -25.91 -25.39 -17.73
CA VAL A 22 -24.52 -25.16 -17.32
C VAL A 22 -24.54 -24.29 -16.06
N PRO A 23 -24.00 -24.73 -14.91
CA PRO A 23 -23.91 -23.87 -13.73
C PRO A 23 -22.86 -22.79 -14.01
N ALA A 24 -23.29 -21.55 -14.18
CA ALA A 24 -22.41 -20.39 -14.23
C ALA A 24 -21.83 -20.17 -12.81
N LEU A 25 -20.53 -20.45 -12.64
CA LEU A 25 -19.77 -20.05 -11.45
C LEU A 25 -19.71 -18.52 -11.41
N VAL A 26 -20.54 -17.91 -10.57
CA VAL A 26 -20.47 -16.47 -10.30
C VAL A 26 -19.31 -16.23 -9.33
N VAL A 27 -18.17 -15.81 -9.84
CA VAL A 27 -17.07 -15.33 -8.99
C VAL A 27 -17.41 -13.89 -8.59
N PRO A 28 -17.60 -13.56 -7.30
CA PRO A 28 -17.76 -12.17 -6.91
C PRO A 28 -16.43 -11.45 -7.14
N ALA A 29 -16.39 -10.59 -8.15
CA ALA A 29 -15.31 -9.63 -8.32
C ALA A 29 -15.40 -8.60 -7.19
N VAL A 30 -14.60 -8.79 -6.15
CA VAL A 30 -14.46 -7.79 -5.09
C VAL A 30 -13.69 -6.61 -5.69
N ALA A 31 -14.40 -5.55 -6.03
CA ALA A 31 -13.76 -4.30 -6.44
C ALA A 31 -13.06 -3.70 -5.21
N MET A 32 -11.74 -3.89 -5.13
CA MET A 32 -10.90 -3.15 -4.21
C MET A 32 -10.90 -1.69 -4.64
N ALA A 33 -11.68 -0.85 -3.98
CA ALA A 33 -11.58 0.59 -4.14
C ALA A 33 -10.20 1.03 -3.64
N VAL A 34 -9.26 1.24 -4.56
CA VAL A 34 -7.99 1.90 -4.28
C VAL A 34 -8.32 3.36 -3.99
N GLN A 35 -8.49 3.70 -2.70
CA GLN A 35 -8.57 5.09 -2.30
C GLN A 35 -7.20 5.73 -2.58
N PRO A 36 -7.14 6.88 -3.28
CA PRO A 36 -5.87 7.55 -3.51
C PRO A 36 -5.24 7.88 -2.15
N MET A 37 -3.95 7.56 -2.00
CA MET A 37 -3.20 7.90 -0.80
C MET A 37 -3.13 9.42 -0.66
N MET A 38 -3.32 9.95 0.55
CA MET A 38 -3.17 11.38 0.84
C MET A 38 -1.77 11.88 0.47
N TYR A 39 -1.65 13.10 -0.04
CA TYR A 39 -0.39 13.66 -0.53
C TYR A 39 0.70 13.66 0.54
N GLU A 40 0.36 14.13 1.75
CA GLU A 40 1.27 14.22 2.90
C GLU A 40 1.80 12.84 3.28
N LYS A 41 0.93 11.82 3.26
CA LYS A 41 1.33 10.42 3.48
C LYS A 41 2.26 9.91 2.37
N GLN A 42 2.03 10.27 1.11
CA GLN A 42 2.93 9.89 0.02
C GLN A 42 4.33 10.51 0.20
N VAL A 43 4.39 11.81 0.51
CA VAL A 43 5.63 12.53 0.79
C VAL A 43 6.35 11.92 1.98
N ALA A 44 5.64 11.67 3.08
CA ALA A 44 6.25 11.08 4.28
C ALA A 44 6.78 9.66 4.03
N ARG A 45 6.11 8.85 3.21
CA ARG A 45 6.61 7.52 2.81
C ARG A 45 7.82 7.62 1.88
N HIS A 46 7.86 8.63 1.02
CA HIS A 46 9.05 8.92 0.26
C HIS A 46 10.21 9.26 1.21
N GLU A 47 10.01 10.18 2.14
CA GLU A 47 11.00 10.55 3.16
C GLU A 47 11.46 9.36 4.02
N GLU A 48 10.54 8.46 4.39
CA GLU A 48 10.86 7.21 5.10
C GLU A 48 11.73 6.27 4.25
N SER A 49 11.49 6.19 2.94
CA SER A 49 12.32 5.40 2.03
C SER A 49 13.77 5.89 1.94
N LEU A 50 14.01 7.15 2.32
CA LEU A 50 15.32 7.78 2.35
C LEU A 50 16.04 7.61 3.70
N VAL A 51 15.45 6.89 4.66
CA VAL A 51 16.09 6.62 5.96
C VAL A 51 17.39 5.86 5.76
N ILE A 52 18.47 6.43 6.29
CA ILE A 52 19.81 5.87 6.17
C ILE A 52 19.93 4.66 7.11
N GLN A 53 20.04 3.47 6.51
CA GLN A 53 20.07 2.20 7.26
C GLN A 53 21.45 1.85 7.83
N ASN A 54 22.51 2.37 7.21
CA ASN A 54 23.89 2.10 7.60
C ASN A 54 24.64 3.42 7.87
N PRO A 55 25.52 3.48 8.88
CA PRO A 55 26.26 4.70 9.17
C PRO A 55 27.08 5.15 7.96
N ILE A 56 27.05 6.44 7.66
CA ILE A 56 27.83 7.03 6.56
C ILE A 56 29.31 6.76 6.80
N GLY A 57 29.98 6.21 5.79
CA GLY A 57 31.40 5.81 5.89
C GLY A 57 31.68 4.68 6.89
N GLY A 58 30.65 3.96 7.36
CA GLY A 58 30.81 2.91 8.38
C GLY A 58 31.03 3.44 9.81
N VAL A 59 30.91 4.75 10.05
CA VAL A 59 31.30 5.38 11.31
C VAL A 59 30.11 5.53 12.28
N GLN A 60 30.16 4.77 13.37
CA GLN A 60 29.17 4.82 14.45
C GLN A 60 29.52 5.88 15.50
N ASN A 61 29.39 7.15 15.14
CA ASN A 61 29.58 8.28 16.06
C ASN A 61 28.27 8.68 16.76
N SER A 62 28.34 9.62 17.72
CA SER A 62 27.14 10.09 18.44
C SER A 62 26.04 10.59 17.50
N LYS A 63 26.38 11.25 16.37
CA LYS A 63 25.38 11.73 15.42
C LYS A 63 24.68 10.64 14.63
N TRP A 64 25.31 9.49 14.43
CA TRP A 64 24.62 8.31 13.91
C TRP A 64 23.57 7.79 14.88
N TYR A 65 23.89 7.71 16.18
CA TYR A 65 22.94 7.26 17.19
C TYR A 65 21.82 8.27 17.42
N ASP A 66 22.12 9.57 17.49
CA ASP A 66 21.11 10.63 17.57
C ASP A 66 20.11 10.51 16.40
N TYR A 67 20.62 10.38 15.18
CA TYR A 67 19.78 10.23 13.98
C TYR A 67 18.83 9.02 14.09
N ARG A 68 19.35 7.85 14.49
CA ARG A 68 18.52 6.65 14.66
C ARG A 68 17.46 6.78 15.74
N ILE A 69 17.82 7.41 16.87
CA ILE A 69 16.88 7.66 17.96
C ILE A 69 15.76 8.55 17.46
N ASN A 70 16.09 9.65 16.77
CA ASN A 70 15.10 10.61 16.29
C ASN A 70 14.17 9.98 15.24
N VAL A 71 14.68 9.18 14.30
CA VAL A 71 13.83 8.43 13.34
C VAL A 71 12.85 7.51 14.07
N ASN A 72 13.31 6.76 15.06
CA ASN A 72 12.46 5.86 15.83
C ASN A 72 11.42 6.64 16.65
N GLU A 73 11.78 7.82 17.15
CA GLU A 73 10.86 8.66 17.93
C GLU A 73 9.77 9.24 17.03
N SER A 74 10.12 9.81 15.88
CA SER A 74 9.14 10.31 14.91
C SER A 74 8.17 9.21 14.42
N GLN A 75 8.65 7.95 14.29
CA GLN A 75 7.76 6.82 13.96
C GLN A 75 6.76 6.49 15.08
N LYS A 76 7.17 6.61 16.35
CA LYS A 76 6.27 6.41 17.49
C LYS A 76 5.28 7.56 17.62
N GLU A 77 5.74 8.80 17.44
CA GLU A 77 4.90 10.01 17.48
C GLU A 77 3.81 9.90 16.43
N LEU A 78 4.16 9.64 15.16
CA LEU A 78 3.19 9.38 14.09
C LEU A 78 2.15 8.32 14.49
N THR A 79 2.60 7.19 15.03
CA THR A 79 1.69 6.11 15.46
C THR A 79 0.72 6.61 16.55
N SER A 80 1.24 7.40 17.49
CA SER A 80 0.47 7.95 18.58
C SER A 80 -0.51 9.03 18.12
N ASP A 81 -0.11 9.87 17.17
CA ASP A 81 -0.91 10.99 16.66
C ASP A 81 -2.02 10.49 15.75
N LEU A 82 -1.73 9.54 14.86
CA LEU A 82 -2.76 8.87 14.06
C LEU A 82 -3.78 8.12 14.93
N ARG A 83 -3.38 7.63 16.12
CA ARG A 83 -4.32 7.03 17.08
C ARG A 83 -5.23 8.07 17.76
N ARG A 84 -4.75 9.31 17.89
CA ARG A 84 -5.50 10.42 18.52
C ARG A 84 -6.27 11.27 17.50
N ALA A 85 -5.94 11.17 16.22
CA ALA A 85 -6.58 11.91 15.14
C ALA A 85 -8.10 11.68 15.12
N THR A 86 -8.85 12.77 15.07
CA THR A 86 -10.31 12.78 15.11
C THR A 86 -10.93 13.04 13.75
N ASP A 87 -10.20 13.72 12.86
CA ASP A 87 -10.62 13.98 11.49
C ASP A 87 -9.47 13.77 10.48
N ILE A 88 -9.73 14.16 9.23
CA ILE A 88 -8.77 13.99 8.14
C ILE A 88 -7.65 15.05 8.19
N GLU A 89 -7.90 16.22 8.76
CA GLU A 89 -6.89 17.27 8.87
C GLU A 89 -5.85 16.87 9.93
N ASP A 90 -6.29 16.33 11.06
CA ASP A 90 -5.40 15.75 12.07
C ASP A 90 -4.47 14.67 11.47
N GLN A 91 -4.98 13.87 10.53
CA GLN A 91 -4.17 12.88 9.83
C GLN A 91 -3.17 13.52 8.87
N ARG A 92 -3.56 14.60 8.16
CA ARG A 92 -2.67 15.33 7.25
C ARG A 92 -1.50 15.93 8.01
N ASP A 93 -1.79 16.63 9.10
CA ASP A 93 -0.80 17.27 9.95
C ASP A 93 0.18 16.24 10.51
N ALA A 94 -0.31 15.11 11.02
CA ALA A 94 0.56 14.04 11.54
C ALA A 94 1.49 13.45 10.47
N TRP A 95 1.00 13.25 9.23
CA TRP A 95 1.84 12.77 8.14
C TRP A 95 2.84 13.83 7.66
N GLU A 96 2.42 15.10 7.57
CA GLU A 96 3.29 16.21 7.17
C GLU A 96 4.43 16.43 8.16
N GLU A 97 4.12 16.45 9.45
CA GLU A 97 5.11 16.61 10.51
C GLU A 97 6.10 15.44 10.51
N TYR A 98 5.61 14.20 10.39
CA TYR A 98 6.47 13.02 10.30
C TYR A 98 7.45 13.10 9.12
N GLY A 99 6.96 13.42 7.91
CA GLY A 99 7.82 13.56 6.74
C GLY A 99 8.86 14.68 6.90
N THR A 100 8.44 15.82 7.44
CA THR A 100 9.31 16.97 7.70
C THR A 100 10.43 16.63 8.68
N GLU A 101 10.13 15.91 9.75
CA GLU A 101 11.13 15.60 10.76
C GLU A 101 12.13 14.54 10.26
N LEU A 102 11.68 13.54 9.49
CA LEU A 102 12.59 12.63 8.80
C LEU A 102 13.58 13.36 7.88
N HIS A 103 13.08 14.31 7.07
CA HIS A 103 13.88 15.12 6.17
C HIS A 103 14.96 15.90 6.94
N LYS A 104 14.54 16.62 7.98
CA LYS A 104 15.41 17.47 8.79
C LYS A 104 16.46 16.66 9.54
N GLU A 105 16.09 15.55 10.16
CA GLU A 105 17.03 14.70 10.90
C GLU A 105 18.05 14.03 9.97
N ARG A 106 17.62 13.59 8.78
CA ARG A 106 18.54 13.14 7.73
C ARG A 106 19.49 14.27 7.32
N GLY A 107 18.98 15.47 7.07
CA GLY A 107 19.77 16.64 6.71
C GLY A 107 20.82 17.01 7.75
N LYS A 108 20.47 16.98 9.04
CA LYS A 108 21.41 17.19 10.16
C LYS A 108 22.55 16.18 10.16
N TYR A 109 22.23 14.88 10.02
CA TYR A 109 23.24 13.83 10.01
C TYR A 109 24.15 13.92 8.77
N VAL A 110 23.56 14.08 7.59
CA VAL A 110 24.28 14.25 6.32
C VAL A 110 25.21 15.46 6.37
N SER A 111 24.71 16.62 6.83
CA SER A 111 25.52 17.84 6.97
C SER A 111 26.68 17.65 7.94
N TYR A 112 26.45 16.99 9.08
CA TYR A 112 27.48 16.69 10.06
C TYR A 112 28.61 15.83 9.49
N MET A 113 28.25 14.80 8.70
CA MET A 113 29.20 13.88 8.07
C MET A 113 29.93 14.52 6.90
N SER A 114 29.23 15.29 6.07
CA SER A 114 29.81 16.04 4.97
C SER A 114 30.86 17.03 5.47
N LYS A 115 30.61 17.76 6.56
CA LYS A 115 31.57 18.69 7.19
C LYS A 115 32.84 17.98 7.70
N ARG A 116 32.84 16.65 7.82
CA ARG A 116 33.97 15.82 8.24
C ARG A 116 34.63 15.07 7.09
N GLY A 117 34.28 15.39 5.84
CA GLY A 117 34.91 14.83 4.65
C GLY A 117 34.38 13.46 4.23
N TYR A 118 33.31 12.96 4.85
CA TYR A 118 32.71 11.70 4.41
C TYR A 118 31.87 11.92 3.15
N ARG A 119 32.00 10.99 2.19
CA ARG A 119 31.11 10.93 1.03
C ARG A 119 29.73 10.52 1.51
N VAL A 120 28.77 11.42 1.37
CA VAL A 120 27.37 11.18 1.70
C VAL A 120 26.64 10.59 0.48
N PRO A 121 25.63 9.72 0.67
CA PRO A 121 24.77 9.31 -0.43
C PRO A 121 24.15 10.56 -1.06
N GLN A 122 24.14 10.63 -2.39
CA GLN A 122 23.35 11.61 -3.13
C GLN A 122 21.90 11.16 -3.02
N VAL A 123 21.29 11.44 -1.88
CA VAL A 123 19.84 11.38 -1.73
C VAL A 123 19.34 12.61 -2.49
N TYR A 124 18.61 12.43 -3.58
CA TYR A 124 18.19 13.54 -4.43
C TYR A 124 17.46 14.59 -3.59
N PHE A 125 18.13 15.71 -3.34
CA PHE A 125 17.55 16.92 -2.79
C PHE A 125 16.89 17.65 -3.96
N GLU A 126 15.80 17.13 -4.49
CA GLU A 126 14.92 17.98 -5.29
C GLU A 126 14.25 18.93 -4.31
N ASN A 127 14.73 20.18 -4.30
CA ASN A 127 14.23 21.35 -3.57
C ASN A 127 14.80 21.53 -2.14
N LEU A 128 15.93 22.23 -2.06
CA LEU A 128 16.25 23.17 -0.98
C LEU A 128 16.16 24.60 -1.55
#